data_AF-A0A3D3TFA9-F1
#
_entry.id   AF-A0A3D3TFA9-F1
#
_cell.length_a   1.000
_cell.length_b   1.000
_cell.length_c   1.000
_cell.angle_alpha   90.00
_cell.angle_beta   90.00
_cell.angle_gamma   90.00
#
_symmetry.space_group_name_H-M   'P 1'
#
loop_
_entity.id
_entity.type
_entity.pdbx_description
1 polymer ?
#
loop_
_entity_poly.entity_id
_entity_poly.type
_entity_poly.pdbx_seq_one_letter_code
_entity_poly.pdbx_strand_id
1 'polypeptide(L)'
;MNGNDENGKKHLGNDIKCLMHAFHLQQNDLAQRTGYSESQLSNILKKEDIDDETLERIAKGLGNGVTPEMIKAYNHKDTISYIINNYSQNIENGGKGTQENIPTTFENGSIQNNNYVAEQAFEFLKENAELKVEIMRLRMKYEADAVESDLKNKK
;
A
#
# COMPACT_ATOMS: atom_id res chain seq x y z
N MET A 1 -12.26 22.61 -5.71
CA MET A 1 -11.79 22.35 -7.08
C MET A 1 -12.37 21.00 -7.48
N ASN A 2 -13.33 21.00 -8.40
CA ASN A 2 -14.03 19.81 -8.86
C ASN A 2 -13.16 19.13 -9.91
N GLY A 3 -12.61 17.96 -9.59
CA GLY A 3 -11.65 17.23 -10.44
C GLY A 3 -12.31 16.37 -11.53
N ASN A 4 -13.36 16.88 -12.17
CA ASN A 4 -13.97 16.21 -13.33
C ASN A 4 -13.96 17.18 -14.51
N ASP A 5 -12.90 17.10 -15.31
CA ASP A 5 -12.94 17.64 -16.67
C ASP A 5 -13.95 16.81 -17.48
N GLU A 6 -14.83 17.53 -18.16
CA GLU A 6 -16.13 17.11 -18.69
C GLU A 6 -16.03 16.14 -19.89
N ASN A 7 -14.87 15.51 -20.10
CA ASN A 7 -14.54 14.79 -21.32
C ASN A 7 -14.09 13.32 -21.10
N GLY A 8 -14.10 12.82 -19.86
CA GLY A 8 -13.73 11.42 -19.57
C GLY A 8 -12.31 11.05 -20.04
N LYS A 9 -11.47 12.03 -20.36
CA LYS A 9 -10.10 11.82 -20.78
C LYS A 9 -9.24 11.54 -19.56
N LYS A 10 -8.43 10.51 -19.68
CA LYS A 10 -7.55 10.04 -18.62
C LYS A 10 -6.44 11.05 -18.40
N HIS A 11 -6.31 11.54 -17.17
CA HIS A 11 -5.28 12.50 -16.81
C HIS A 11 -4.30 11.84 -15.83
N LEU A 12 -3.15 11.37 -16.32
CA LEU A 12 -2.18 10.62 -15.55
C LEU A 12 -1.69 11.37 -14.30
N GLY A 13 -1.50 12.69 -14.40
CA GLY A 13 -1.14 13.51 -13.24
C GLY A 13 -2.18 13.50 -12.11
N ASN A 14 -3.48 13.36 -12.42
CA ASN A 14 -4.54 13.30 -11.42
C ASN A 14 -4.64 11.89 -10.82
N ASP A 15 -4.48 10.87 -11.66
CA ASP A 15 -4.40 9.46 -11.23
C ASP A 15 -3.26 9.26 -10.22
N ILE A 16 -2.08 9.83 -10.50
CA ILE A 16 -0.94 9.78 -9.57
C ILE A 16 -1.25 10.50 -8.26
N LYS A 17 -1.95 11.64 -8.26
CA LYS A 17 -2.37 12.32 -7.02
C LYS A 17 -3.32 11.45 -6.20
N CYS A 18 -4.28 10.77 -6.85
CA CYS A 18 -5.16 9.82 -6.17
C CYS A 18 -4.36 8.68 -5.53
N LEU A 19 -3.39 8.10 -6.23
CA LEU A 19 -2.51 7.07 -5.70
C LEU A 19 -1.65 7.57 -4.53
N MET A 20 -1.12 8.79 -4.61
CA MET A 20 -0.40 9.41 -3.50
C MET A 20 -1.28 9.52 -2.25
N HIS A 21 -2.53 9.96 -2.41
CA HIS A 21 -3.47 10.04 -1.30
C HIS A 21 -3.78 8.66 -0.72
N ALA A 22 -3.95 7.64 -1.57
CA ALA A 22 -4.18 6.27 -1.15
C ALA A 22 -3.01 5.67 -0.36
N PHE A 23 -1.78 6.07 -0.67
CA PHE A 23 -0.57 5.65 0.04
C PHE A 23 -0.12 6.61 1.15
N HIS A 24 -0.93 7.63 1.48
CA HIS A 24 -0.59 8.67 2.45
C HIS A 24 0.76 9.36 2.17
N LEU A 25 1.10 9.52 0.90
CA LEU A 25 2.31 10.21 0.43
C LEU A 25 2.04 11.68 0.14
N GLN A 26 2.85 12.56 0.73
CA GLN A 26 2.81 13.98 0.37
C GLN A 26 3.68 14.26 -0.87
N GLN A 27 3.47 15.40 -1.52
CA GLN A 27 4.19 15.76 -2.75
C GLN A 27 5.68 15.99 -2.52
N ASN A 28 6.07 16.55 -1.38
CA ASN A 28 7.46 16.66 -0.95
C ASN A 28 8.12 15.28 -0.80
N ASP A 29 7.42 14.30 -0.22
CA ASP A 29 7.93 12.94 -0.05
C ASP A 29 8.15 12.26 -1.39
N LEU A 30 7.15 12.33 -2.29
CA LEU A 30 7.27 11.73 -3.61
C LEU A 30 8.36 12.43 -4.43
N ALA A 31 8.50 13.76 -4.32
CA ALA A 31 9.57 14.51 -4.98
C ALA A 31 10.95 14.03 -4.51
N GLN A 32 11.15 13.88 -3.20
CA GLN A 32 12.40 13.36 -2.63
C GLN A 32 12.69 11.94 -3.10
N ARG A 33 11.69 11.03 -3.06
CA ARG A 33 11.84 9.64 -3.48
C ARG A 33 12.16 9.50 -4.96
N THR A 34 11.54 10.34 -5.78
CA THR A 34 11.79 10.38 -7.22
C THR A 34 13.05 11.17 -7.55
N GLY A 35 13.60 11.97 -6.65
CA GLY A 35 14.73 12.87 -6.95
C GLY A 35 14.35 14.03 -7.88
N TYR A 36 13.08 14.42 -7.90
CA TYR A 36 12.61 15.67 -8.48
C TYR A 36 12.54 16.76 -7.41
N SER A 37 12.61 18.02 -7.80
CA SER A 37 12.15 19.11 -6.93
C SER A 37 10.62 19.11 -6.83
N GLU A 38 10.07 19.66 -5.74
CA GLU A 38 8.61 19.80 -5.55
C GLU A 38 7.94 20.56 -6.71
N SER A 39 8.61 21.59 -7.24
CA SER A 39 8.13 22.37 -8.39
C SER A 39 8.09 21.53 -9.67
N GLN A 40 9.14 20.76 -9.95
CA GLN A 40 9.15 19.84 -11.09
C GLN A 40 8.05 18.79 -10.98
N LEU A 41 7.89 18.17 -9.81
CA LEU A 41 6.83 17.20 -9.58
C LEU A 41 5.44 17.84 -9.73
N SER A 42 5.25 19.07 -9.24
CA SER A 42 4.00 19.82 -9.41
C SER A 42 3.65 19.99 -10.88
N ASN A 43 4.64 20.32 -11.70
CA ASN A 43 4.46 20.48 -13.14
C ASN A 43 4.16 19.15 -13.83
N ILE A 44 4.80 18.05 -13.42
CA ILE A 44 4.51 16.71 -13.93
C ILE A 44 3.07 16.30 -13.60
N LEU A 45 2.62 16.49 -12.36
CA LEU A 45 1.28 16.13 -11.89
C LEU A 45 0.13 16.97 -12.51
N LYS A 46 0.46 18.03 -13.26
CA LYS A 46 -0.50 18.84 -14.04
C LYS A 46 -0.63 18.38 -15.49
N LYS A 47 0.19 17.42 -15.94
CA LYS A 47 0.14 16.92 -17.31
C LYS A 47 -0.88 15.78 -17.42
N GLU A 48 -1.65 15.83 -18.51
CA GLU A 48 -2.59 14.78 -18.88
C GLU A 48 -1.84 13.50 -19.29
N ASP A 49 -0.74 13.65 -20.03
CA ASP A 49 0.15 12.58 -20.46
C ASP A 49 1.56 12.78 -19.91
N ILE A 50 2.24 11.68 -19.58
CA ILE A 50 3.56 11.65 -18.93
C ILE A 50 4.39 10.60 -19.66
N ASP A 51 5.62 10.95 -20.02
CA ASP A 51 6.54 10.04 -20.69
C ASP A 51 6.90 8.83 -19.83
N ASP A 52 7.21 7.72 -20.48
CA ASP A 52 7.44 6.43 -19.83
C ASP A 52 8.59 6.46 -18.83
N GLU A 53 9.65 7.21 -19.11
CA GLU A 53 10.80 7.34 -18.21
C GLU A 53 10.39 8.05 -16.89
N THR A 54 9.68 9.16 -17.01
CA THR A 54 9.15 9.89 -15.86
C THR A 54 8.14 9.04 -15.10
N LEU A 55 7.29 8.29 -15.80
CA LEU A 55 6.30 7.42 -15.18
C LEU A 55 6.94 6.25 -14.43
N GLU A 56 7.99 5.64 -14.98
CA GLU A 56 8.78 4.60 -14.32
C GLU A 56 9.43 5.12 -13.04
N ARG A 57 9.96 6.34 -13.09
CA ARG A 57 10.54 6.99 -11.92
C ARG A 57 9.49 7.27 -10.85
N ILE A 58 8.31 7.73 -11.24
CA ILE A 58 7.18 7.96 -10.32
C ILE A 58 6.68 6.64 -9.73
N ALA A 59 6.55 5.58 -10.53
CA ALA A 59 6.14 4.25 -10.05
C ALA A 59 7.11 3.72 -8.98
N LYS A 60 8.42 3.83 -9.23
CA LYS A 60 9.46 3.50 -8.24
C LYS A 60 9.33 4.36 -6.97
N GLY A 61 9.03 5.65 -7.10
CA GLY A 61 8.85 6.57 -5.98
C GLY A 61 7.58 6.29 -5.14
N LEU A 62 6.48 5.88 -5.78
CA LEU A 62 5.26 5.45 -5.11
C LEU A 62 5.49 4.15 -4.31
N GLY A 63 6.34 3.27 -4.82
CA GLY A 63 6.68 2.01 -4.16
C GLY A 63 5.52 1.01 -4.18
N ASN A 64 5.45 0.12 -3.19
CA ASN A 64 4.35 -0.85 -3.01
C ASN A 64 4.05 -1.73 -4.23
N GLY A 65 5.05 -1.99 -5.08
CA GLY A 65 4.89 -2.81 -6.29
C GLY A 65 4.13 -2.14 -7.43
N VAL A 66 3.90 -0.82 -7.38
CA VAL A 66 3.25 -0.07 -8.46
C VAL A 66 4.14 -0.07 -9.70
N THR A 67 3.55 -0.41 -10.84
CA THR A 67 4.21 -0.37 -12.16
C THR A 67 3.66 0.77 -13.02
N PRO A 68 4.42 1.24 -14.03
CA PRO A 68 3.93 2.24 -15.00
C PRO A 68 2.63 1.81 -15.67
N GLU A 69 2.49 0.53 -16.00
CA GLU A 69 1.30 -0.06 -16.61
C GLU A 69 0.09 0.03 -15.68
N MET A 70 0.28 -0.20 -14.38
CA MET A 70 -0.79 -0.03 -13.39
C MET A 70 -1.24 1.43 -13.28
N ILE A 71 -0.32 2.39 -13.33
CA ILE A 71 -0.69 3.82 -13.32
C ILE A 71 -1.44 4.18 -14.61
N LYS A 72 -1.01 3.65 -15.76
CA LYS A 72 -1.69 3.82 -17.05
C LYS A 72 -3.06 3.15 -17.11
N ALA A 73 -3.26 2.03 -16.41
CA ALA A 73 -4.54 1.33 -16.35
C ALA A 73 -5.47 1.86 -15.25
N TYR A 74 -4.93 2.54 -14.24
CA TYR A 74 -5.70 3.05 -13.11
C TYR A 74 -6.79 4.01 -13.58
N ASN A 75 -8.03 3.73 -13.17
CA ASN A 75 -9.17 4.61 -13.33
C ASN A 75 -9.87 4.73 -11.98
N HIS A 76 -9.90 5.94 -11.43
CA HIS A 76 -10.47 6.20 -10.11
C HIS A 76 -11.97 5.87 -10.04
N LYS A 77 -12.73 6.15 -11.11
CA LYS A 77 -14.17 5.87 -11.17
C LYS A 77 -14.46 4.38 -11.17
N ASP A 78 -13.70 3.60 -11.93
CA ASP A 78 -13.84 2.15 -11.99
C ASP A 78 -13.44 1.50 -10.67
N THR A 79 -12.39 2.03 -10.03
CA THR A 79 -11.93 1.58 -8.70
C THR A 79 -12.98 1.86 -7.62
N ILE A 80 -13.56 3.07 -7.58
CA ILE A 80 -14.63 3.41 -6.64
C ILE A 80 -15.88 2.56 -6.92
N SER A 81 -16.27 2.39 -8.18
CA SER A 81 -17.42 1.56 -8.57
C SER A 81 -17.23 0.12 -8.11
N TYR A 82 -16.04 -0.44 -8.30
CA TYR A 82 -15.68 -1.77 -7.82
C TYR A 82 -15.76 -1.87 -6.28
N ILE A 83 -15.22 -0.89 -5.55
CA ILE A 83 -15.29 -0.87 -4.08
C ILE A 83 -16.76 -0.77 -3.62
N ILE A 84 -17.54 0.18 -4.14
CA ILE A 84 -18.95 0.33 -3.77
C ILE A 84 -19.71 -0.96 -4.06
N ASN A 85 -19.60 -1.51 -5.26
CA ASN A 85 -20.35 -2.71 -5.63
C ASN A 85 -19.94 -3.92 -4.78
N ASN A 86 -18.67 -4.07 -4.40
CA ASN A 86 -18.24 -5.20 -3.56
C ASN A 86 -18.54 -4.99 -2.07
N TYR A 87 -18.46 -3.78 -1.54
CA TYR A 87 -18.72 -3.51 -0.12
C TYR A 87 -20.20 -3.31 0.19
N SER A 88 -21.00 -2.78 -0.73
CA SER A 88 -22.45 -2.62 -0.56
C SER A 88 -23.23 -3.94 -0.64
N GLN A 89 -22.69 -4.97 -1.31
CA GLN A 89 -23.30 -6.31 -1.36
C GLN A 89 -23.17 -7.11 -0.05
N ASN A 90 -22.37 -6.65 0.91
CA ASN A 90 -22.03 -7.42 2.11
C ASN A 90 -22.88 -7.11 3.36
N ILE A 91 -23.83 -6.16 3.30
CA ILE A 91 -24.45 -5.64 4.54
C ILE A 91 -25.87 -6.16 4.82
N GLU A 92 -26.65 -6.64 3.84
CA GLU A 92 -28.06 -6.98 4.17
C GLU A 92 -28.49 -8.44 4.03
N ASN A 93 -27.95 -9.29 3.14
CA ASN A 93 -28.48 -10.66 2.98
C ASN A 93 -27.48 -11.66 2.37
N GLY A 94 -26.45 -12.08 3.11
CA GLY A 94 -25.62 -13.27 2.76
C GLY A 94 -25.16 -13.31 1.30
N GLY A 95 -24.39 -12.30 0.89
CA GLY A 95 -24.13 -11.93 -0.51
C GLY A 95 -23.74 -13.08 -1.43
N LYS A 96 -24.59 -13.34 -2.43
CA LYS A 96 -24.20 -14.01 -3.68
C LYS A 96 -23.78 -12.93 -4.67
N GLY A 97 -22.47 -12.74 -4.83
CA GLY A 97 -21.95 -11.84 -5.85
C GLY A 97 -22.39 -12.29 -7.24
N THR A 98 -22.99 -11.39 -8.00
CA THR A 98 -23.20 -11.58 -9.44
C THR A 98 -21.86 -11.40 -10.15
N GLN A 99 -21.22 -12.51 -10.53
CA GLN A 99 -20.12 -12.51 -11.48
C GLN A 99 -20.66 -12.07 -12.85
N GLU A 100 -20.40 -10.83 -13.23
CA GLU A 100 -20.36 -10.50 -14.65
C GLU A 100 -19.09 -11.11 -15.26
N ASN A 101 -19.27 -11.73 -16.42
CA ASN A 101 -18.40 -12.71 -17.04
C ASN A 101 -17.11 -12.05 -17.59
N ILE A 102 -16.17 -11.71 -16.71
CA ILE A 102 -14.78 -11.44 -17.08
C ILE A 102 -14.08 -12.81 -17.12
N PRO A 103 -13.43 -13.22 -18.23
CA PRO A 103 -12.70 -14.49 -18.28
C PRO A 103 -11.43 -14.35 -17.45
N THR A 104 -11.61 -14.43 -16.14
CA THR A 104 -10.57 -14.63 -15.16
C THR A 104 -10.78 -16.04 -14.66
N THR A 105 -10.07 -17.00 -15.26
CA THR A 105 -9.86 -18.29 -14.61
C THR A 105 -9.00 -18.03 -13.36
N PHE A 106 -9.64 -17.54 -12.30
CA PHE A 106 -9.10 -17.58 -10.96
C PHE A 106 -9.16 -19.04 -10.52
N GLU A 107 -8.04 -19.74 -10.64
CA GLU A 107 -7.90 -21.08 -10.10
C GLU A 107 -7.91 -21.02 -8.57
N ASN A 108 -8.80 -21.82 -7.98
CA ASN A 108 -8.89 -21.99 -6.55
C ASN A 108 -7.53 -22.50 -6.02
N GLY A 109 -6.82 -21.67 -5.26
CA GLY A 109 -5.49 -21.97 -4.74
C GLY A 109 -4.36 -21.03 -5.21
N SER A 110 -4.63 -20.03 -6.05
CA SER A 110 -3.62 -19.02 -6.38
C SER A 110 -3.29 -18.15 -5.16
N ILE A 111 -2.13 -18.40 -4.54
CA ILE A 111 -1.57 -17.56 -3.48
C ILE A 111 -1.18 -16.23 -4.12
N GLN A 112 -1.87 -15.15 -3.74
CA GLN A 112 -1.38 -13.80 -3.98
C GLN A 112 -0.13 -13.61 -3.12
N ASN A 113 1.05 -13.84 -3.69
CA ASN A 113 2.33 -13.56 -3.02
C ASN A 113 2.53 -12.04 -2.95
N ASN A 114 1.89 -11.39 -1.98
CA ASN A 114 2.24 -10.04 -1.54
C ASN A 114 3.59 -10.10 -0.78
N ASN A 115 4.67 -10.29 -1.52
CA ASN A 115 6.02 -10.46 -0.98
C ASN A 115 6.44 -9.29 -0.08
N TYR A 116 5.93 -8.09 -0.35
CA TYR A 116 6.19 -6.86 0.39
C TYR A 116 5.57 -6.82 1.81
N VAL A 117 4.45 -7.53 2.04
CA VAL A 117 3.86 -7.64 3.39
C VAL A 117 4.63 -8.66 4.23
N ALA A 118 5.15 -9.71 3.58
CA ALA A 118 5.94 -10.74 4.23
C ALA A 118 7.30 -10.21 4.72
N GLU A 119 8.01 -9.40 3.92
CA GLU A 119 9.29 -8.79 4.32
C GLU A 119 9.15 -7.84 5.52
N GLN A 120 8.13 -6.96 5.51
CA GLN A 120 7.86 -6.07 6.65
C GLN A 120 7.48 -6.84 7.91
N ALA A 121 6.67 -7.90 7.78
CA ALA A 121 6.33 -8.77 8.90
C ALA A 121 7.57 -9.50 9.44
N PHE A 122 8.48 -9.93 8.57
CA PHE A 122 9.72 -10.60 8.97
C PHE A 122 10.68 -9.68 9.71
N GLU A 123 10.89 -8.45 9.22
CA GLU A 123 11.74 -7.46 9.89
C GLU A 123 11.17 -7.07 11.26
N PHE A 124 9.86 -6.86 11.35
CA PHE A 124 9.17 -6.59 12.63
C PHE A 124 9.30 -7.75 13.62
N LEU A 125 9.21 -9.00 13.15
CA LEU A 125 9.41 -10.19 14.00
C LEU A 125 10.84 -10.28 14.54
N LYS A 126 11.82 -9.96 13.69
CA LYS A 126 13.24 -9.94 14.07
C LYS A 126 13.52 -8.87 15.14
N GLU A 127 13.04 -7.64 14.93
CA GLU A 127 13.19 -6.54 15.90
C GLU A 127 12.54 -6.88 17.24
N ASN A 128 11.34 -7.46 17.24
CA ASN A 128 10.67 -7.89 18.46
C ASN A 128 11.43 -9.01 19.21
N ALA A 129 12.07 -9.92 18.48
CA ALA A 129 12.86 -10.98 19.09
C ALA A 129 14.10 -10.39 19.81
N GLU A 130 14.79 -9.44 19.18
CA GLU A 130 15.94 -8.75 19.75
C GLU A 130 15.56 -7.94 21.00
N LEU A 131 14.48 -7.14 20.91
CA LEU A 131 13.93 -6.37 22.04
C LEU A 131 13.58 -7.27 23.22
N LYS A 132 12.96 -8.42 22.97
CA LYS A 132 12.57 -9.36 24.03
C LYS A 132 13.78 -9.94 24.76
N VAL A 133 14.85 -10.26 24.02
CA VAL A 133 16.12 -10.74 24.61
C VAL A 133 16.75 -9.66 25.49
N GLU A 134 16.74 -8.42 25.03
CA GLU A 134 17.34 -7.31 25.80
C GLU A 134 16.52 -6.98 27.05
N ILE A 135 15.19 -6.98 26.97
CA ILE A 135 14.30 -6.85 28.14
C ILE A 135 14.56 -7.97 29.14
N MET A 136 14.76 -9.21 28.69
CA MET A 136 15.10 -10.33 29.60
C MET A 136 16.45 -10.13 30.29
N ARG A 137 17.48 -9.66 29.56
CA ARG A 137 18.79 -9.35 30.16
C ARG A 137 18.70 -8.24 31.19
N LEU A 138 17.96 -7.17 30.89
CA LEU A 138 17.73 -6.07 31.81
C LEU A 138 16.96 -6.55 33.04
N ARG A 139 15.91 -7.34 32.87
CA ARG A 139 15.18 -7.95 34.01
C ARG A 139 16.08 -8.84 34.86
N MET A 140 16.96 -9.65 34.26
CA MET A 140 17.95 -10.43 35.01
C MET A 140 18.96 -9.55 35.76
N LYS A 141 19.27 -8.36 35.24
CA LYS A 141 20.22 -7.43 35.87
C LYS A 141 19.63 -6.63 37.02
N TYR A 142 18.36 -6.23 36.92
CA TYR A 142 17.71 -5.32 37.88
C TYR A 142 16.70 -6.00 38.81
N GLU A 143 16.17 -7.17 38.41
CA GLU A 143 15.08 -7.87 39.12
C GLU A 143 15.36 -9.39 39.23
N ALA A 144 16.63 -9.77 39.47
CA ALA A 144 17.07 -11.18 39.48
C ALA A 144 16.21 -12.08 40.39
N ASP A 145 15.92 -11.63 41.60
CA ASP A 145 15.16 -12.39 42.60
C ASP A 145 13.69 -12.62 42.17
N ALA A 146 13.08 -11.62 41.53
CA ALA A 146 11.72 -11.73 41.01
C ALA A 146 11.66 -12.68 39.81
N VAL A 147 12.65 -12.61 38.90
CA VAL A 147 12.77 -13.52 37.76
C VAL A 147 12.98 -14.97 38.23
N GLU A 148 13.78 -15.19 39.27
CA GLU A 148 14.04 -16.52 39.82
C GLU A 148 12.81 -17.12 40.52
N SER A 149 12.02 -16.28 41.22
CA SER A 149 10.71 -16.65 41.78
C SER A 149 9.71 -17.03 40.69
N ASP A 150 9.59 -16.22 39.63
CA ASP A 150 8.70 -16.49 38.51
C ASP A 150 9.08 -17.78 37.75
N LEU A 151 10.38 -18.07 37.64
CA LEU A 151 10.88 -19.32 37.04
C LEU A 151 10.59 -20.56 37.92
N LYS A 152 10.65 -20.42 39.24
CA LYS A 152 10.31 -21.51 40.18
C LYS A 152 8.81 -21.80 40.22
N ASN A 153 7.97 -20.78 40.06
CA ASN A 153 6.51 -20.91 40.09
C ASN A 153 5.88 -21.37 38.75
N LYS A 154 6.68 -21.53 37.69
CA LYS A 154 6.23 -21.95 36.34
C LYS A 154 6.48 -23.44 36.04
N LYS A 155 7.02 -24.20 37.00
CA LYS A 155 7.09 -25.67 36.98
C LYS A 155 5.91 -26.26 37.74
#